data_AF-A0A1M4X4S1-F1
#
_entry.id   AF-A0A1M4X4S1-F1
#
_cell.length_a   1.000
_cell.length_b   1.000
_cell.length_c   1.000
_cell.angle_alpha   90.00
_cell.angle_beta   90.00
_cell.angle_gamma   90.00
#
_symmetry.space_group_name_H-M   'P 1'
#
loop_
_entity.id
_entity.type
_entity.pdbx_description
1 polymer ?
#
loop_
_entity_poly.entity_id
_entity_poly.type
_entity_poly.pdbx_seq_one_letter_code
_entity_poly.pdbx_strand_id
1 'polypeptide(L)'
;MSADIDAVLGADYRHPGPERKNRRNGYRQRLWDTRVSTIELRIPKLRQGTYFPDWFLERHRRSEVALTSVIATCYVLGVSTRRLEKLAETLGITQLSKYPRSLRWPTA
;
A
#
# COMPACT_ATOMS: atom_id res chain seq x y z
N MET A 1 11.84 -2.73 -1.01
CA MET A 1 11.22 -4.07 -1.26
C MET A 1 12.24 -5.09 -1.74
N SER A 2 13.08 -4.81 -2.74
CA SER A 2 14.08 -5.78 -3.22
C SER A 2 14.99 -6.29 -2.11
N ALA A 3 15.63 -5.39 -1.34
CA ALA A 3 16.55 -5.77 -0.26
C ALA A 3 15.91 -6.67 0.81
N ASP A 4 14.67 -6.38 1.21
CA ASP A 4 13.93 -7.18 2.18
C ASP A 4 13.70 -8.62 1.67
N ILE A 5 13.40 -8.77 0.38
CA ILE A 5 13.24 -10.09 -0.23
C ILE A 5 14.58 -10.80 -0.41
N ASP A 6 15.67 -10.07 -0.70
CA ASP A 6 17.00 -10.69 -0.78
C ASP A 6 17.40 -11.26 0.58
N ALA A 7 17.05 -10.59 1.68
CA ALA A 7 17.20 -11.11 3.04
C ALA A 7 16.33 -12.36 3.29
N VAL A 8 15.07 -12.36 2.86
CA VAL A 8 14.17 -13.53 2.98
C VAL A 8 14.64 -14.72 2.12
N LEU A 9 15.21 -14.46 0.95
CA LEU A 9 15.68 -15.47 0.01
C LEU A 9 17.07 -16.02 0.34
N GLY A 10 17.86 -15.28 1.13
CA GLY A 10 19.25 -15.59 1.45
C GLY A 10 20.21 -15.42 0.26
N ALA A 11 19.76 -14.75 -0.81
CA ALA A 11 20.55 -14.55 -2.02
C ALA A 11 20.05 -13.34 -2.80
N ASP A 12 20.99 -12.66 -3.47
CA ASP A 12 20.70 -11.51 -4.32
C ASP A 12 19.95 -11.92 -5.60
N TYR A 13 19.29 -10.94 -6.21
CA TYR A 13 18.49 -11.12 -7.40
C TYR A 13 19.33 -11.69 -8.55
N ARG A 14 18.90 -12.85 -9.06
CA ARG A 14 19.56 -13.62 -10.13
C ARG A 14 20.96 -14.17 -9.81
N HIS A 15 21.45 -14.02 -8.57
CA HIS A 15 22.68 -14.69 -8.16
C HIS A 15 22.39 -16.10 -7.59
N PRO A 16 23.09 -17.15 -8.07
CA PRO A 16 23.07 -18.45 -7.40
C PRO A 16 23.86 -18.33 -6.10
N GLY A 17 23.29 -18.86 -5.01
CA GLY A 17 23.94 -18.90 -3.70
C GLY A 17 23.61 -20.21 -3.00
N PRO A 18 24.53 -20.79 -2.21
CA PRO A 18 24.31 -22.06 -1.52
C PRO A 18 23.18 -21.98 -0.48
N GLU A 19 22.98 -20.80 0.12
CA GLU A 19 21.93 -20.48 1.10
C GLU A 19 20.55 -20.21 0.46
N ARG A 20 20.44 -20.22 -0.87
CA ARG A 20 19.25 -19.74 -1.59
C ARG A 20 18.07 -20.67 -1.42
N LYS A 21 17.07 -20.25 -0.63
CA LYS A 21 15.88 -21.05 -0.32
C LYS A 21 14.80 -21.01 -1.41
N ASN A 22 14.74 -19.96 -2.22
CA ASN A 22 13.64 -19.75 -3.18
C ASN A 22 14.03 -18.77 -4.33
N ARG A 23 13.13 -18.57 -5.31
CA ARG A 23 13.35 -17.71 -6.47
C ARG A 23 12.17 -16.75 -6.69
N ARG A 24 12.47 -15.53 -7.14
CA ARG A 24 11.46 -14.56 -7.56
C ARG A 24 10.84 -14.97 -8.91
N ASN A 25 9.52 -14.92 -9.02
CA ASN A 25 8.74 -15.33 -10.19
C ASN A 25 7.91 -14.16 -10.74
N GLY A 26 8.60 -13.06 -11.08
CA GLY A 26 7.96 -11.83 -11.54
C GLY A 26 7.31 -11.02 -10.41
N TYR A 27 6.35 -10.18 -10.79
CA TYR A 27 5.71 -9.20 -9.91
C TYR A 27 4.18 -9.24 -10.06
N ARG A 28 3.46 -8.84 -9.02
CA ARG A 28 2.03 -8.50 -9.08
C ARG A 28 1.90 -6.99 -8.96
N GLN A 29 1.12 -6.37 -9.84
CA GLN A 29 0.77 -4.97 -9.73
C GLN A 29 -0.30 -4.79 -8.65
N ARG A 30 -0.17 -3.71 -7.88
CA ARG A 30 -1.18 -3.25 -6.94
C ARG A 30 -1.17 -1.73 -6.91
N LEU A 31 -2.33 -1.11 -7.05
CA LEU A 31 -2.48 0.33 -6.86
C LEU A 31 -2.38 0.68 -5.37
N TRP A 32 -1.62 1.74 -5.07
CA TRP A 32 -1.45 2.29 -3.75
C TRP A 32 -1.70 3.79 -3.76
N ASP A 33 -2.70 4.22 -3.01
CA ASP A 33 -3.14 5.60 -2.97
C ASP A 33 -2.32 6.33 -1.91
N THR A 34 -1.47 7.25 -2.36
CA THR A 34 -0.69 8.15 -1.49
C THR A 34 -1.31 9.54 -1.47
N ARG A 35 -0.80 10.41 -0.61
CA ARG A 35 -1.23 11.82 -0.54
C ARG A 35 -0.98 12.63 -1.82
N VAL A 36 -0.06 12.19 -2.68
CA VAL A 36 0.40 12.95 -3.86
C VAL A 36 -0.16 12.36 -5.17
N SER A 37 -0.42 11.06 -5.20
CA SER A 37 -1.02 10.35 -6.34
C SER A 37 -1.25 8.86 -6.03
N THR A 38 -1.99 8.19 -6.90
CA THR A 38 -2.03 6.72 -6.96
C THR A 38 -0.77 6.19 -7.66
N ILE A 39 -0.02 5.33 -6.98
CA ILE A 39 1.22 4.72 -7.49
C ILE A 39 0.97 3.22 -7.78
N GLU A 40 1.50 2.73 -8.89
CA GLU A 40 1.55 1.29 -9.16
C GLU A 40 2.70 0.61 -8.41
N LEU A 41 2.38 -0.13 -7.35
CA LEU A 41 3.35 -0.96 -6.66
C LEU A 41 3.56 -2.30 -7.38
N ARG A 42 4.82 -2.66 -7.58
CA ARG A 42 5.23 -3.97 -8.10
C ARG A 42 5.64 -4.85 -6.93
N ILE A 43 4.71 -5.65 -6.40
CA ILE A 43 5.01 -6.56 -5.30
C ILE A 43 5.61 -7.85 -5.87
N PRO A 44 6.80 -8.29 -5.42
CA PRO A 44 7.43 -9.48 -5.98
C PRO A 44 6.66 -10.76 -5.66
N LYS A 45 6.66 -11.70 -6.61
CA LYS A 45 6.12 -13.06 -6.45
C LYS A 45 7.28 -14.00 -6.12
N LEU A 46 7.06 -14.92 -5.19
CA LEU A 46 7.96 -16.02 -4.91
C LEU A 46 7.48 -17.29 -5.63
N ARG A 47 8.38 -18.23 -5.96
CA ARG A 47 7.98 -19.53 -6.53
C ARG A 47 7.28 -20.42 -5.52
N GLN A 48 7.75 -20.39 -4.28
CA GLN A 48 7.13 -21.08 -3.15
C GLN A 48 6.71 -20.05 -2.10
N GLY A 49 5.48 -20.16 -1.57
CA GLY A 49 4.94 -19.20 -0.60
C GLY A 49 4.57 -17.83 -1.20
N THR A 50 4.14 -16.91 -0.34
CA THR A 50 3.73 -15.56 -0.71
C THR A 50 4.52 -14.53 0.09
N TYR A 51 5.11 -13.56 -0.60
CA TYR A 51 5.71 -12.38 0.04
C TYR A 51 4.68 -11.25 0.10
N PHE A 52 4.51 -10.68 1.29
CA PHE A 52 3.73 -9.48 1.52
C PHE A 52 4.43 -8.63 2.60
N PRO A 53 4.82 -7.37 2.29
CA PRO A 53 5.56 -6.55 3.24
C PRO A 53 4.62 -5.92 4.27
N ASP A 54 4.44 -6.57 5.42
CA ASP A 54 3.53 -6.10 6.49
C ASP A 54 4.01 -4.78 7.14
N TRP A 55 5.32 -4.49 7.10
CA TRP A 55 5.90 -3.23 7.61
C TRP A 55 5.53 -2.00 6.78
N PHE A 56 5.13 -2.19 5.52
CA PHE A 56 4.80 -1.11 4.59
C PHE A 56 3.33 -1.11 4.17
N LEU A 57 2.76 -2.31 3.96
CA LEU A 57 1.41 -2.50 3.46
C LEU A 57 0.59 -3.25 4.48
N GLU A 58 -0.66 -2.83 4.64
CA GLU A 58 -1.68 -3.66 5.27
C GLU A 58 -2.41 -4.49 4.22
N ARG A 59 -2.79 -5.72 4.58
CA ARG A 59 -3.36 -6.74 3.67
C ARG A 59 -4.63 -6.29 2.95
N HIS A 60 -5.42 -5.41 3.57
CA HIS A 60 -6.72 -4.95 3.05
C HIS A 60 -6.82 -3.44 2.86
N ARG A 61 -5.72 -2.69 3.04
CA ARG A 61 -5.71 -1.24 2.87
C ARG A 61 -5.19 -0.87 1.50
N ARG A 62 -5.81 0.07 0.79
CA ARG A 62 -5.30 0.57 -0.50
C ARG A 62 -4.65 1.95 -0.37
N SER A 63 -4.90 2.63 0.75
CA SER A 63 -4.47 3.98 1.04
C SER A 63 -3.37 4.03 2.09
N GLU A 64 -2.48 5.00 1.97
CA GLU A 64 -1.54 5.38 3.01
C GLU A 64 -2.27 5.72 4.33
N VAL A 65 -1.65 5.37 5.47
CA VAL A 65 -2.19 5.68 6.81
C VAL A 65 -2.37 7.19 6.98
N ALA A 66 -1.41 7.99 6.50
CA ALA A 66 -1.46 9.46 6.57
C ALA A 66 -2.64 10.08 5.80
N LEU A 67 -3.17 9.39 4.79
CA LEU A 67 -4.36 9.85 4.08
C LEU A 67 -5.60 9.77 5.01
N THR A 68 -5.64 8.75 5.87
CA THR A 68 -6.72 8.61 6.87
C THR A 68 -6.70 9.75 7.90
N SER A 69 -5.52 10.15 8.38
CA SER A 69 -5.41 11.26 9.33
C SER A 69 -5.82 12.59 8.70
N VAL A 70 -5.45 12.84 7.44
CA VAL A 70 -5.88 14.07 6.73
C VAL A 70 -7.41 14.14 6.63
N ILE A 71 -8.07 13.04 6.25
CA ILE A 71 -9.55 12.98 6.20
C ILE A 71 -10.15 13.26 7.58
N ALA A 72 -9.62 12.64 8.63
CA ALA A 72 -10.10 12.85 10.00
C ALA A 72 -9.96 14.31 10.44
N THR A 73 -8.82 14.95 10.17
CA THR A 73 -8.59 16.37 10.44
C THR A 73 -9.56 17.25 9.66
N CYS A 74 -9.77 16.97 8.37
CA CYS A 74 -10.74 17.70 7.55
C CYS A 74 -12.17 17.59 8.10
N TYR A 75 -12.55 16.41 8.60
CA TYR A 75 -13.86 16.20 9.24
C TYR A 75 -14.00 17.06 10.51
N VAL A 76 -13.00 17.05 11.38
CA VAL A 76 -12.99 17.86 12.61
C VAL A 76 -13.02 19.37 12.30
N LEU A 77 -12.32 19.80 11.25
CA LEU A 77 -12.29 21.20 10.80
C LEU A 77 -13.56 21.61 10.02
N GLY A 78 -14.54 20.73 9.84
CA GLY A 78 -15.79 21.05 9.14
C GLY A 78 -15.63 21.25 7.63
N VAL A 79 -14.56 20.71 7.03
CA VAL A 79 -14.40 20.73 5.58
C VAL A 79 -15.47 19.83 4.95
N SER A 80 -16.26 20.39 4.03
CA SER A 80 -17.29 19.61 3.34
C SER A 80 -16.67 18.49 2.51
N THR A 81 -17.36 17.34 2.43
CA THR A 81 -16.87 16.15 1.69
C THR A 81 -16.61 16.46 0.21
N ARG A 82 -17.44 17.31 -0.40
CA ARG A 82 -17.25 17.79 -1.79
C ARG A 82 -15.96 18.60 -1.97
N ARG A 83 -15.58 19.41 -0.98
CA ARG A 83 -14.35 20.21 -1.04
C ARG A 83 -13.12 19.31 -0.86
N LEU A 84 -13.23 18.31 0.01
CA LEU A 84 -12.21 17.27 0.18
C LEU A 84 -12.01 16.44 -1.10
N GLU A 85 -13.11 16.03 -1.75
CA GLU A 85 -13.06 15.32 -3.04
C GLU A 85 -12.32 16.14 -4.11
N LYS A 86 -12.64 17.44 -4.25
CA LYS A 86 -11.92 18.33 -5.18
C LYS A 86 -10.42 18.43 -4.87
N LEU A 87 -10.05 18.53 -3.59
CA LEU A 87 -8.63 18.54 -3.20
C LEU A 87 -7.94 17.21 -3.51
N ALA A 88 -8.62 16.10 -3.33
CA ALA A 88 -8.08 14.78 -3.67
C ALA A 88 -7.91 14.59 -5.18
N GLU A 89 -8.85 15.08 -5.98
CA GLU A 89 -8.74 15.11 -7.46
C GLU A 89 -7.53 15.94 -7.91
N THR A 90 -7.30 17.11 -7.30
CA THR A 90 -6.11 17.93 -7.60
C THR A 90 -4.79 17.24 -7.23
N LEU A 91 -4.84 16.33 -6.26
CA LEU A 91 -3.71 15.49 -5.83
C LEU A 91 -3.67 14.16 -6.59
N GLY A 92 -4.42 13.99 -7.68
CA GLY A 92 -4.39 12.78 -8.50
C GLY A 92 -4.89 11.50 -7.81
N ILE A 93 -5.63 11.63 -6.71
CA ILE A 93 -6.29 10.51 -6.04
C ILE A 93 -7.61 10.29 -6.79
N THR A 94 -7.64 9.26 -7.64
CA THR A 94 -8.72 9.05 -8.62
C THR A 94 -10.10 8.82 -7.98
N GLN A 95 -10.19 8.09 -6.86
CA GLN A 95 -11.45 7.91 -6.13
C GLN A 95 -11.20 7.70 -4.63
N LEU A 96 -11.76 8.58 -3.80
CA LEU A 96 -11.90 8.35 -2.37
C LEU A 96 -13.24 7.68 -2.09
N SER A 97 -13.22 6.49 -1.52
CA SER A 97 -14.47 5.85 -1.08
C SER A 97 -15.10 6.69 0.05
N LYS A 98 -16.40 6.99 -0.07
CA LYS A 98 -17.21 7.75 0.92
C LYS A 98 -17.03 7.27 2.37
N TYR A 99 -16.73 5.99 2.56
CA TYR A 99 -16.38 5.40 3.85
C TYR A 99 -15.11 4.56 3.69
N PRO A 100 -13.91 5.08 4.01
CA PRO A 100 -12.74 4.23 4.11
C PRO A 100 -13.02 3.20 5.21
N ARG A 101 -12.77 1.92 4.92
CA ARG A 101 -13.08 0.81 5.84
C ARG A 101 -12.39 0.97 7.20
N SER A 102 -11.29 1.73 7.26
CA SER A 102 -10.55 2.10 8.47
C SER A 102 -11.28 3.09 9.39
N LEU A 103 -12.34 3.75 8.92
CA LEU A 103 -13.22 4.61 9.73
C LEU A 103 -14.48 3.85 10.20
N ARG A 104 -14.52 2.51 10.08
CA ARG A 104 -15.50 1.73 10.85
C ARG A 104 -15.07 1.73 12.30
N TRP A 105 -15.84 2.42 13.13
CA TRP A 105 -15.77 2.33 14.58
C TRP A 105 -15.84 0.85 14.99
N PRO A 106 -15.07 0.42 16.01
CA PRO A 106 -15.29 -0.88 16.61
C PRO A 106 -16.72 -0.89 17.16
N THR A 107 -17.60 -1.67 16.54
CA THR A 107 -18.84 -2.08 17.18
C THR A 107 -18.44 -2.92 18.39
N ALA A 108 -18.77 -2.40 19.57
CA ALA A 108 -18.69 -3.12 20.84
C ALA A 108 -19.56 -4.38 20.82
#